data_AF-A0A7C5BHQ7-F1
#
_entry.id   AF-A0A7C5BHQ7-F1
#
_cell.length_a   1.000
_cell.length_b   1.000
_cell.length_c   1.000
_cell.angle_alpha   90.00
_cell.angle_beta   90.00
_cell.angle_gamma   90.00
#
_symmetry.space_group_name_H-M   'P 1'
#
loop_
_entity.id
_entity.type
_entity.pdbx_description
1 polymer ?
#
loop_
_entity_poly.entity_id
_entity_poly.type
_entity_poly.pdbx_seq_one_letter_code
_entity_poly.pdbx_strand_id
1 'polypeptide(L)'
;MEDGYKPKKPSLLQRLFGGGKDRRVSRSKTIVKIKTVGEIPPITETRKSLGDGNTKTAVLNAFMYAKNDFMRFFGVSTTKDETNRQFLIRCLNDLGIKVPETGFIDNYAIVDSMNEFVLNDDQKAERLNALKKLTSFYLEYYERTKYGEEWSPDPETVIERLEDIYNYMDIMYLYYSNGKKGEIPEEVEEVEE
;
A
#
# COMPACT_ATOMS: atom_id res chain seq x y z
N MET A 1 51.63 28.12 64.00
CA MET A 1 52.30 26.88 63.56
C MET A 1 51.28 26.09 62.78
N GLU A 2 51.35 26.21 61.46
CA GLU A 2 50.58 25.43 60.49
C GLU A 2 51.23 24.05 60.34
N ASP A 3 50.43 23.01 60.17
CA ASP A 3 50.86 21.84 59.40
C ASP A 3 49.67 21.31 58.57
N GLY A 4 49.70 21.63 57.28
CA GLY A 4 48.71 21.24 56.29
C GLY A 4 49.04 19.90 55.64
N TYR A 5 48.14 18.93 55.78
CA TYR A 5 48.18 17.66 55.06
C TYR A 5 47.83 17.87 53.58
N LYS A 6 48.76 17.54 52.66
CA LYS A 6 48.50 17.49 51.21
C LYS A 6 48.02 16.09 50.79
N PRO A 7 46.96 15.95 49.98
CA PRO A 7 46.49 14.65 49.50
C PRO A 7 47.44 14.04 48.46
N LYS A 8 47.69 12.73 48.58
CA LYS A 8 48.53 11.94 47.65
C LYS A 8 47.87 11.83 46.28
N LYS A 9 48.62 12.11 45.22
CA LYS A 9 48.18 11.92 43.83
C LYS A 9 48.10 10.42 43.48
N PRO A 10 47.08 10.00 42.70
CA PRO A 10 46.92 8.60 42.29
C PRO A 10 48.09 8.14 41.41
N SER A 11 48.44 6.87 41.52
CA SER A 11 49.61 6.28 40.85
C SER A 11 49.42 6.20 39.33
N LEU A 12 50.54 6.18 38.59
CA LEU A 12 50.56 6.12 37.11
C LEU A 12 49.81 4.88 36.57
N LEU A 13 49.82 3.77 37.32
CA LEU A 13 49.11 2.53 36.99
C LEU A 13 47.58 2.70 37.07
N GLN A 14 47.06 3.48 38.03
CA GLN A 14 45.63 3.83 38.14
C GLN A 14 45.17 4.77 37.01
N ARG A 15 46.08 5.54 36.42
CA ARG A 15 45.81 6.40 35.26
C ARG A 15 45.87 5.64 33.94
N LEU A 16 46.75 4.64 33.83
CA LEU A 16 46.93 3.84 32.62
C LEU A 16 45.90 2.70 32.49
N PHE A 17 45.47 2.12 33.61
CA PHE A 17 44.44 1.08 33.67
C PHE A 17 43.20 1.65 34.33
N GLY A 18 42.64 2.69 33.70
CA GLY A 18 41.37 3.29 34.10
C GLY A 18 40.36 2.21 34.47
N GLY A 19 39.75 2.39 35.65
CA GLY A 19 38.84 1.41 36.24
C GLY A 19 37.89 0.86 35.19
N GLY A 20 37.78 -0.46 35.16
CA GLY A 20 36.91 -1.19 34.25
C GLY A 20 35.49 -0.64 34.37
N LYS A 21 35.14 0.31 33.51
CA LYS A 21 33.75 0.57 33.15
C LYS A 21 33.28 -0.74 32.56
N ASP A 22 32.39 -1.41 33.27
CA ASP A 22 31.51 -2.41 32.70
C ASP A 22 31.04 -1.88 31.36
N ARG A 23 31.63 -2.40 30.27
CA ARG A 23 30.99 -2.34 28.96
C ARG A 23 29.79 -3.23 29.11
N ARG A 24 28.69 -2.68 29.64
CA ARG A 24 27.35 -3.17 29.33
C ARG A 24 27.31 -3.14 27.81
N VAL A 25 27.50 -4.31 27.21
CA VAL A 25 27.19 -4.55 25.81
C VAL A 25 25.69 -4.27 25.74
N SER A 26 25.30 -3.05 25.34
CA SER A 26 23.92 -2.80 24.97
C SER A 26 23.65 -3.76 23.83
N ARG A 27 22.84 -4.78 24.08
CA ARG A 27 22.36 -5.66 23.03
C ARG A 27 21.36 -4.84 22.24
N SER A 28 21.82 -4.09 21.25
CA SER A 28 20.92 -3.50 20.26
C SER A 28 20.18 -4.66 19.59
N LYS A 29 18.86 -4.71 19.81
CA LYS A 29 17.98 -5.59 19.05
C LYS A 29 17.58 -4.83 17.81
N THR A 30 18.06 -5.25 16.65
CA THR A 30 17.52 -4.76 15.38
C THR A 30 16.15 -5.38 15.19
N ILE A 31 15.09 -4.58 15.31
CA ILE A 31 13.73 -4.98 14.94
C ILE A 31 13.54 -4.62 13.48
N VAL A 32 13.43 -5.63 12.61
CA VAL A 32 13.08 -5.43 11.20
C VAL A 32 11.56 -5.49 11.08
N LYS A 33 10.90 -4.35 10.86
CA LYS A 33 9.46 -4.29 10.59
C LYS A 33 9.22 -4.46 9.09
N ILE A 34 8.73 -5.63 8.69
CA ILE A 34 8.36 -5.89 7.30
C ILE A 34 6.98 -5.26 7.05
N LYS A 35 6.89 -4.27 6.16
CA LYS A 35 5.61 -3.71 5.72
C LYS A 35 5.01 -4.60 4.63
N THR A 36 3.73 -4.94 4.75
CA THR A 36 3.03 -5.79 3.78
C THR A 36 1.83 -5.08 3.15
N VAL A 37 1.34 -5.62 2.03
CA VAL A 37 0.11 -5.12 1.37
C VAL A 37 -1.06 -5.11 2.37
N GLY A 38 -1.16 -6.12 3.24
CA GLY A 38 -2.23 -6.22 4.24
C GLY A 38 -2.26 -5.12 5.30
N GLU A 39 -1.22 -4.28 5.37
CA GLU A 39 -1.03 -3.22 6.38
C GLU A 39 -1.20 -1.80 5.82
N ILE A 40 -1.42 -1.63 4.52
CA ILE A 40 -1.64 -0.30 3.95
C ILE A 40 -3.00 0.28 4.39
N PRO A 41 -3.15 1.62 4.46
CA PRO A 41 -4.38 2.24 4.93
C PRO A 41 -5.66 1.77 4.21
N PRO A 42 -5.70 1.66 2.87
CA PRO A 42 -6.87 1.13 2.16
C PRO A 42 -7.32 -0.26 2.62
N ILE A 43 -6.39 -1.19 2.86
CA ILE A 43 -6.72 -2.56 3.30
C ILE A 43 -7.21 -2.55 4.74
N THR A 44 -6.48 -1.88 5.64
CA THR A 44 -6.80 -1.85 7.07
C THR A 44 -8.14 -1.15 7.36
N GLU A 45 -8.42 -0.04 6.68
CA GLU A 45 -9.70 0.68 6.80
C GLU A 45 -10.87 -0.14 6.25
N THR A 46 -10.67 -0.83 5.13
CA THR A 46 -11.69 -1.71 4.54
C THR A 46 -11.98 -2.89 5.48
N ARG A 47 -10.94 -3.54 6.02
CA ARG A 47 -11.06 -4.66 6.96
C ARG A 47 -11.81 -4.26 8.23
N LYS A 48 -11.50 -3.08 8.78
CA LYS A 48 -12.21 -2.52 9.93
C LYS A 48 -13.69 -2.29 9.60
N SER A 49 -13.98 -1.63 8.48
CA SER A 49 -15.36 -1.33 8.08
C SER A 49 -16.20 -2.59 7.83
N LEU A 50 -15.58 -3.65 7.29
CA LEU A 50 -16.21 -4.97 7.13
C LEU A 50 -16.48 -5.63 8.50
N GLY A 51 -15.52 -5.58 9.42
CA GLY A 51 -15.68 -6.11 10.78
C GLY A 51 -16.78 -5.40 11.59
N ASP A 52 -17.01 -4.11 11.32
CA ASP A 52 -18.07 -3.31 11.92
C ASP A 52 -19.46 -3.54 11.25
N GLY A 53 -19.56 -4.44 10.27
CA GLY A 53 -20.80 -4.74 9.54
C GLY A 53 -21.20 -3.68 8.50
N ASN A 54 -20.33 -2.71 8.21
CA ASN A 54 -20.58 -1.62 7.26
C ASN A 54 -20.16 -2.01 5.83
N THR A 55 -20.61 -3.17 5.34
CA THR A 55 -20.14 -3.78 4.08
C THR A 55 -20.28 -2.83 2.88
N LYS A 56 -21.41 -2.13 2.79
CA LYS A 56 -21.66 -1.19 1.68
C LYS A 56 -20.60 -0.08 1.63
N THR A 57 -20.39 0.59 2.74
CA THR A 57 -19.40 1.66 2.84
C THR A 57 -17.99 1.13 2.61
N ALA A 58 -17.67 -0.05 3.13
CA ALA A 58 -16.37 -0.69 2.96
C ALA A 58 -16.03 -0.91 1.49
N VAL A 59 -16.93 -1.52 0.72
CA VAL A 59 -16.71 -1.80 -0.72
C VAL A 59 -16.61 -0.52 -1.54
N LEU A 60 -17.49 0.47 -1.28
CA LEU A 60 -17.45 1.74 -2.00
C LEU A 60 -16.14 2.49 -1.76
N ASN A 61 -15.68 2.55 -0.51
CA ASN A 61 -14.43 3.22 -0.15
C ASN A 61 -13.21 2.45 -0.68
N ALA A 62 -13.20 1.11 -0.58
CA ALA A 62 -12.15 0.26 -1.11
C ALA A 62 -11.85 0.55 -2.59
N PHE A 63 -12.91 0.60 -3.41
CA PHE A 63 -12.75 0.94 -4.83
C PHE A 63 -12.21 2.37 -5.01
N MET A 64 -12.73 3.35 -4.26
CA MET A 64 -12.29 4.74 -4.40
C MET A 64 -10.82 4.92 -4.00
N TYR A 65 -10.38 4.25 -2.93
CA TYR A 65 -8.98 4.23 -2.52
C TYR A 65 -8.09 3.60 -3.59
N ALA A 66 -8.43 2.40 -4.06
CA ALA A 66 -7.67 1.72 -5.10
C ALA A 66 -7.60 2.52 -6.40
N LYS A 67 -8.71 3.15 -6.83
CA LYS A 67 -8.74 4.04 -7.99
C LYS A 67 -7.80 5.24 -7.81
N ASN A 68 -7.87 5.90 -6.66
CA ASN A 68 -7.05 7.08 -6.39
C ASN A 68 -5.55 6.72 -6.34
N ASP A 69 -5.20 5.58 -5.75
CA ASP A 69 -3.82 5.11 -5.73
C ASP A 69 -3.33 4.69 -7.10
N PHE A 70 -4.17 4.01 -7.90
CA PHE A 70 -3.88 3.71 -9.29
C PHE A 70 -3.55 4.99 -10.08
N MET A 71 -4.38 6.03 -9.89
CA MET A 71 -4.16 7.34 -10.51
C MET A 71 -2.83 7.97 -10.08
N ARG A 72 -2.54 7.97 -8.77
CA ARG A 72 -1.28 8.51 -8.20
C ARG A 72 -0.07 7.74 -8.70
N PHE A 73 -0.13 6.41 -8.71
CA PHE A 73 0.98 5.54 -9.06
C PHE A 73 1.35 5.61 -10.54
N PHE A 74 0.34 5.55 -11.42
CA PHE A 74 0.54 5.53 -12.87
C PHE A 74 0.43 6.92 -13.53
N GLY A 75 0.26 7.98 -12.74
CA GLY A 75 0.17 9.36 -13.24
C GLY A 75 -1.05 9.61 -14.13
N VAL A 76 -2.18 8.97 -13.82
CA VAL A 76 -3.42 9.09 -14.59
C VAL A 76 -4.34 10.11 -13.93
N SER A 77 -4.91 11.02 -14.72
CA SER A 77 -5.92 11.99 -14.24
C SER A 77 -7.33 11.60 -14.69
N THR A 78 -8.34 12.12 -13.98
CA THR A 78 -9.74 12.08 -14.41
C THR A 78 -10.08 13.31 -15.23
N THR A 79 -10.98 13.16 -16.20
CA THR A 79 -11.58 14.33 -16.86
C THR A 79 -12.72 14.90 -16.03
N LYS A 80 -13.09 16.16 -16.29
CA LYS A 80 -14.23 16.80 -15.62
C LYS A 80 -15.51 16.00 -15.91
N ASP A 81 -16.33 15.76 -14.88
CA ASP A 81 -17.61 15.04 -14.93
C ASP A 81 -17.52 13.56 -15.37
N GLU A 82 -16.32 12.96 -15.30
CA GLU A 82 -16.11 11.55 -15.65
C GLU A 82 -16.64 10.59 -14.58
N THR A 83 -17.53 9.67 -14.98
CA THR A 83 -17.97 8.56 -14.11
C THR A 83 -16.86 7.52 -13.93
N ASN A 84 -16.96 6.68 -12.88
CA ASN A 84 -16.00 5.60 -12.65
C ASN A 84 -15.93 4.61 -13.82
N ARG A 85 -17.07 4.26 -14.42
CA ARG A 85 -17.11 3.39 -15.60
C ARG A 85 -16.40 4.04 -16.80
N GLN A 86 -16.70 5.32 -17.09
CA GLN A 86 -16.05 6.05 -18.18
C GLN A 86 -14.53 6.13 -17.98
N PHE A 87 -14.08 6.39 -16.75
CA PHE A 87 -12.66 6.37 -16.38
C PHE A 87 -11.99 5.04 -16.71
N LEU A 88 -12.61 3.91 -16.31
CA LEU A 88 -12.05 2.58 -16.55
C LEU A 88 -12.00 2.26 -18.05
N ILE A 89 -13.10 2.53 -18.78
CA ILE A 89 -13.17 2.31 -20.23
C ILE A 89 -12.12 3.16 -20.96
N ARG A 90 -11.96 4.43 -20.60
CA ARG A 90 -10.91 5.28 -21.18
C ARG A 90 -9.53 4.73 -20.91
N CYS A 91 -9.23 4.35 -19.67
CA CYS A 91 -7.92 3.78 -19.32
C CYS A 91 -7.65 2.46 -20.06
N LEU A 92 -8.68 1.63 -20.28
CA LEU A 92 -8.56 0.39 -21.06
C LEU A 92 -8.23 0.72 -22.53
N ASN A 93 -8.95 1.67 -23.12
CA ASN A 93 -8.70 2.14 -24.49
C ASN A 93 -7.29 2.74 -24.64
N ASP A 94 -6.82 3.53 -23.67
CA ASP A 94 -5.46 4.11 -23.64
C ASP A 94 -4.36 3.04 -23.63
N LEU A 95 -4.67 1.85 -23.09
CA LEU A 95 -3.76 0.69 -23.06
C LEU A 95 -3.98 -0.27 -24.24
N GLY A 96 -4.87 0.08 -25.18
CA GLY A 96 -5.12 -0.68 -26.41
C GLY A 96 -6.24 -1.72 -26.31
N ILE A 97 -6.92 -1.84 -25.16
CA ILE A 97 -8.13 -2.66 -25.03
C ILE A 97 -9.30 -1.86 -25.58
N LYS A 98 -9.78 -2.24 -26.75
CA LYS A 98 -10.95 -1.60 -27.37
C LYS A 98 -12.23 -2.12 -26.74
N VAL A 99 -12.83 -1.30 -25.88
CA VAL A 99 -14.16 -1.61 -25.33
C VAL A 99 -15.24 -1.09 -26.28
N PRO A 100 -16.21 -1.91 -26.72
CA PRO A 100 -17.31 -1.45 -27.57
C PRO A 100 -18.23 -0.49 -26.81
N GLU A 101 -19.00 0.34 -27.53
CA GLU A 101 -19.92 1.31 -26.91
C GLU A 101 -20.95 0.67 -25.96
N THR A 102 -21.34 -0.58 -26.21
CA THR A 102 -22.21 -1.34 -25.31
C THR A 102 -21.61 -1.49 -23.91
N GLY A 103 -20.28 -1.45 -23.77
CA GLY A 103 -19.58 -1.49 -22.48
C GLY A 103 -19.92 -0.35 -21.54
N PHE A 104 -20.44 0.78 -22.04
CA PHE A 104 -20.92 1.87 -21.17
C PHE A 104 -22.17 1.48 -20.35
N ILE A 105 -22.86 0.40 -20.72
CA ILE A 105 -24.09 -0.06 -20.06
C ILE A 105 -23.96 -1.53 -19.63
N ASP A 106 -23.26 -2.36 -20.41
CA ASP A 106 -23.12 -3.80 -20.19
C ASP A 106 -21.73 -4.17 -19.61
N ASN A 107 -21.74 -4.93 -18.52
CA ASN A 107 -20.52 -5.38 -17.83
C ASN A 107 -19.80 -6.46 -18.64
N TYR A 108 -20.54 -7.33 -19.34
CA TYR A 108 -19.95 -8.44 -20.10
C TYR A 108 -19.08 -7.93 -21.24
N ALA A 109 -19.53 -6.90 -21.94
CA ALA A 109 -18.76 -6.26 -23.01
C ALA A 109 -17.38 -5.74 -22.53
N ILE A 110 -17.28 -5.23 -21.30
CA ILE A 110 -15.98 -4.81 -20.73
C ILE A 110 -15.11 -6.04 -20.41
N VAL A 111 -15.70 -7.06 -19.77
CA VAL A 111 -14.99 -8.28 -19.37
C VAL A 111 -14.45 -9.04 -20.57
N ASP A 112 -15.26 -9.22 -21.61
CA ASP A 112 -14.85 -9.90 -22.84
C ASP A 112 -13.68 -9.16 -23.51
N SER A 113 -13.77 -7.83 -23.60
CA SER A 113 -12.69 -7.00 -24.14
C SER A 113 -11.38 -7.17 -23.35
N MET A 114 -11.45 -7.31 -22.02
CA MET A 114 -10.27 -7.55 -21.19
C MET A 114 -9.68 -8.96 -21.38
N ASN A 115 -10.52 -9.96 -21.64
CA ASN A 115 -10.11 -11.36 -21.78
C ASN A 115 -9.51 -11.66 -23.16
N GLU A 116 -10.03 -11.04 -24.22
CA GLU A 116 -9.52 -11.20 -25.58
C GLU A 116 -8.15 -10.55 -25.80
N PHE A 117 -7.82 -9.55 -24.98
CA PHE A 117 -6.59 -8.78 -25.14
C PHE A 117 -5.37 -9.45 -24.51
N VAL A 118 -4.39 -9.74 -25.36
CA VAL A 118 -3.04 -10.21 -24.99
C VAL A 118 -2.05 -9.06 -25.15
N LEU A 119 -1.35 -8.71 -24.07
CA LEU A 119 -0.32 -7.69 -24.08
C LEU A 119 1.03 -8.31 -24.48
N ASN A 120 1.74 -7.67 -25.41
CA ASN A 120 3.08 -8.11 -25.87
C ASN A 120 4.21 -7.22 -25.32
N ASP A 121 3.91 -6.26 -24.43
CA ASP A 121 4.84 -5.26 -23.90
C ASP A 121 4.93 -5.36 -22.37
N ASP A 122 6.08 -5.83 -21.87
CA ASP A 122 6.33 -6.04 -20.45
C ASP A 122 6.25 -4.75 -19.62
N GLN A 123 6.57 -3.58 -20.19
CA GLN A 123 6.58 -2.31 -19.44
C GLN A 123 5.17 -1.81 -19.09
N LYS A 124 4.16 -2.23 -19.87
CA LYS A 124 2.75 -1.89 -19.60
C LYS A 124 2.01 -2.99 -18.86
N ALA A 125 2.64 -4.14 -18.64
CA ALA A 125 2.00 -5.31 -18.04
C ALA A 125 1.51 -5.02 -16.63
N GLU A 126 2.31 -4.35 -15.79
CA GLU A 126 1.91 -3.96 -14.43
C GLU A 126 0.69 -3.04 -14.44
N ARG A 127 0.73 -1.95 -15.21
CA ARG A 127 -0.38 -0.99 -15.33
C ARG A 127 -1.64 -1.66 -15.85
N LEU A 128 -1.50 -2.52 -16.85
CA LEU A 128 -2.62 -3.23 -17.42
C LEU A 128 -3.25 -4.21 -16.43
N ASN A 129 -2.43 -5.00 -15.74
CA ASN A 129 -2.90 -5.98 -14.77
C ASN A 129 -3.58 -5.30 -13.58
N ALA A 130 -2.98 -4.23 -13.05
CA ALA A 130 -3.61 -3.39 -12.04
C ALA A 130 -4.98 -2.85 -12.51
N LEU A 131 -5.06 -2.36 -13.75
CA LEU A 131 -6.30 -1.84 -14.32
C LEU A 131 -7.35 -2.94 -14.52
N LYS A 132 -6.98 -4.12 -15.01
CA LYS A 132 -7.89 -5.26 -15.18
C LYS A 132 -8.46 -5.70 -13.83
N LYS A 133 -7.63 -5.77 -12.79
CA LYS A 133 -8.05 -6.10 -11.42
C LYS A 133 -8.96 -5.02 -10.82
N LEU A 134 -8.60 -3.75 -10.98
CA LEU A 134 -9.43 -2.62 -10.55
C LEU A 134 -10.79 -2.60 -11.26
N THR A 135 -10.80 -2.88 -12.57
CA THR A 135 -12.03 -2.95 -13.37
C THR A 135 -12.90 -4.12 -12.94
N SER A 136 -12.31 -5.29 -12.69
CA SER A 136 -13.03 -6.46 -12.19
C SER A 136 -13.64 -6.17 -10.82
N PHE A 137 -12.87 -5.56 -9.90
CA PHE A 137 -13.39 -5.14 -8.60
C PHE A 137 -14.57 -4.16 -8.73
N TYR A 138 -14.48 -3.22 -9.67
CA TYR A 138 -15.56 -2.29 -9.96
C TYR A 138 -16.85 -2.99 -10.40
N LEU A 139 -16.76 -3.88 -11.38
CA LEU A 139 -17.92 -4.55 -11.97
C LEU A 139 -18.53 -5.59 -11.02
N GLU A 140 -17.69 -6.35 -10.33
CA GLU A 140 -18.12 -7.46 -9.46
C GLU A 140 -18.56 -6.99 -8.08
N TYR A 141 -17.96 -5.92 -7.54
CA TYR A 141 -18.23 -5.47 -6.18
C TYR A 141 -18.85 -4.09 -6.16
N TYR A 142 -18.15 -3.07 -6.64
CA TYR A 142 -18.58 -1.68 -6.49
C TYR A 142 -19.97 -1.41 -7.10
N GLU A 143 -20.19 -1.77 -8.36
CA GLU A 143 -21.48 -1.52 -9.02
C GLU A 143 -22.61 -2.30 -8.37
N ARG A 144 -22.36 -3.58 -8.02
CA ARG A 144 -23.35 -4.43 -7.34
C ARG A 144 -23.73 -3.86 -5.98
N THR A 145 -22.78 -3.37 -5.19
CA THR A 145 -23.07 -2.74 -3.90
C THR A 145 -23.75 -1.38 -4.05
N LYS A 146 -23.38 -0.61 -5.08
CA LYS A 146 -23.89 0.75 -5.28
C LYS A 146 -25.33 0.76 -5.79
N TYR A 147 -25.62 -0.10 -6.77
CA TYR A 147 -26.86 -0.09 -7.55
C TYR A 147 -27.73 -1.33 -7.35
N GLY A 148 -27.18 -2.42 -6.82
CA GLY A 148 -27.94 -3.63 -6.52
C GLY A 148 -28.71 -3.55 -5.20
N GLU A 149 -29.80 -4.30 -5.13
CA GLU A 149 -30.55 -4.51 -3.89
C GLU A 149 -29.93 -5.65 -3.07
N GLU A 150 -29.77 -5.42 -1.76
CA GLU A 150 -29.38 -6.42 -0.75
C GLU A 150 -28.20 -7.35 -1.14
N TRP A 151 -27.15 -6.78 -1.75
CA TRP A 151 -25.94 -7.53 -2.06
C TRP A 151 -24.87 -7.33 -0.97
N SER A 152 -24.45 -8.42 -0.34
CA SER A 152 -23.33 -8.44 0.61
C SER A 152 -22.31 -9.48 0.16
N PRO A 153 -21.11 -9.06 -0.30
CA PRO A 153 -20.03 -9.98 -0.59
C PRO A 153 -19.45 -10.58 0.69
N ASP A 154 -18.74 -11.69 0.53
CA ASP A 154 -17.87 -12.23 1.55
C ASP A 154 -16.72 -11.25 1.88
N PRO A 155 -16.53 -10.85 3.16
CA PRO A 155 -15.50 -9.90 3.56
C PRO A 155 -14.07 -10.30 3.19
N GLU A 156 -13.73 -11.59 3.33
CA GLU A 156 -12.36 -12.07 3.06
C GLU A 156 -12.05 -11.95 1.56
N THR A 157 -13.01 -12.34 0.72
CA THR A 157 -12.91 -12.19 -0.74
C THR A 157 -12.74 -10.73 -1.16
N VAL A 158 -13.45 -9.78 -0.52
CA VAL A 158 -13.26 -8.33 -0.82
C VAL A 158 -11.83 -7.90 -0.55
N ILE A 159 -11.26 -8.32 0.59
CA ILE A 159 -9.89 -7.97 0.96
C ILE A 159 -8.89 -8.61 0.01
N GLU A 160 -9.04 -9.91 -0.30
CA GLU A 160 -8.16 -10.61 -1.25
C GLU A 160 -8.15 -9.91 -2.62
N ARG A 161 -9.33 -9.58 -3.15
CA ARG A 161 -9.46 -8.89 -4.44
C ARG A 161 -8.87 -7.48 -4.41
N LEU A 162 -8.93 -6.80 -3.28
CA LEU A 162 -8.34 -5.49 -3.10
C LEU A 162 -6.81 -5.59 -3.04
N GLU A 163 -6.26 -6.52 -2.25
CA GLU A 163 -4.82 -6.79 -2.16
C GLU A 163 -4.24 -7.19 -3.54
N ASP A 164 -4.98 -7.96 -4.33
CA ASP A 164 -4.66 -8.33 -5.71
C ASP A 164 -4.39 -7.13 -6.63
N ILE A 165 -5.06 -6.00 -6.42
CA ILE A 165 -4.82 -4.77 -7.18
C ILE A 165 -3.46 -4.17 -6.78
N TYR A 166 -3.18 -4.13 -5.47
CA TYR A 166 -1.97 -3.54 -4.92
C TYR A 166 -0.71 -4.38 -5.19
N ASN A 167 -0.84 -5.68 -5.48
CA ASN A 167 0.29 -6.53 -5.90
C ASN A 167 0.97 -6.04 -7.19
N TYR A 168 0.33 -5.16 -7.97
CA TYR A 168 0.88 -4.56 -9.19
C TYR A 168 1.33 -3.10 -8.99
N MET A 169 1.39 -2.62 -7.75
CA MET A 169 1.84 -1.28 -7.41
C MET A 169 2.91 -1.34 -6.32
N ASP A 170 3.91 -0.47 -6.39
CA ASP A 170 4.93 -0.35 -5.33
C ASP A 170 4.29 0.37 -4.12
N ILE A 171 3.84 -0.42 -3.14
CA ILE A 171 3.21 0.08 -1.92
C ILE A 171 4.19 0.89 -1.06
N MET A 172 5.49 0.62 -1.16
CA MET A 172 6.50 1.40 -0.44
C MET A 172 6.52 2.80 -1.00
N TYR A 173 6.59 2.94 -2.33
CA TYR A 173 6.49 4.23 -3.00
C TYR A 173 5.18 4.98 -2.67
N LEU A 174 4.04 4.28 -2.60
CA LEU A 174 2.74 4.91 -2.36
C LEU A 174 2.55 5.43 -0.94
N TYR A 175 3.07 4.72 0.06
CA TYR A 175 2.70 4.90 1.46
C TYR A 175 3.84 5.10 2.45
N TYR A 176 5.06 4.73 2.10
CA TYR A 176 6.15 4.65 3.07
C TYR A 176 7.44 5.37 2.63
N SER A 177 7.62 5.59 1.33
CA SER A 177 8.72 6.36 0.79
C SER A 177 8.24 7.80 0.59
N ASN A 178 9.03 8.80 1.00
CA ASN A 178 8.77 10.23 0.78
C ASN A 178 8.89 10.63 -0.72
N GLY A 179 8.33 9.84 -1.63
CA GLY A 179 8.25 10.11 -3.07
C GLY A 179 9.39 9.54 -3.93
N LYS A 180 10.23 8.62 -3.43
CA LYS A 180 11.27 7.96 -4.24
C LYS A 180 10.92 6.51 -4.53
N LYS A 181 10.72 6.18 -5.81
CA LYS A 181 10.37 4.84 -6.29
C LYS A 181 11.58 3.90 -6.14
N GLY A 182 11.39 2.74 -5.53
CA GLY A 182 12.44 1.71 -5.39
C GLY A 182 13.37 1.82 -4.16
N GLU A 183 13.15 2.77 -3.24
CA GLU A 183 13.82 2.78 -1.93
C GLU A 183 12.92 2.05 -0.91
N ILE A 184 13.42 0.97 -0.30
CA ILE A 184 12.79 0.33 0.86
C ILE A 184 13.16 1.19 2.09
N PRO A 185 12.22 1.88 2.74
CA PRO A 185 12.50 2.55 4.01
C PRO A 185 12.81 1.50 5.09
N GLU A 186 14.07 1.46 5.51
CA GLU A 186 14.45 0.85 6.79
C GLU A 186 14.02 1.81 7.91
N GLU A 187 12.86 1.58 8.51
CA GLU A 187 12.54 2.17 9.82
C GLU A 187 13.38 1.44 10.88
N VAL A 188 14.57 1.99 11.19
CA VAL A 188 15.39 1.53 12.31
C VAL A 188 14.89 2.23 13.57
N GLU A 189 14.11 1.52 14.39
CA GLU A 189 13.73 1.99 15.72
C GLU A 189 14.81 1.55 16.72
N GLU A 190 15.62 2.49 17.20
CA GLU A 190 16.51 2.24 18.33
C GLU A 190 15.70 2.29 19.63
N VAL A 191 15.49 1.12 20.25
CA VAL A 191 14.84 1.04 21.57
C VAL A 191 15.94 1.00 22.63
N GLU A 192 16.11 2.09 23.39
CA GLU A 192 16.94 2.12 24.59
C GLU A 192 16.15 1.51 25.77
N GLU A 193 16.74 0.50 26.46
CA GLU A 193 16.24 -0.09 27.72
C GLU A 193 16.66 0.74 28.95
#